data_AF-A0A7J4IYP2-F1
#
_entry.id   AF-A0A7J4IYP2-F1
#
_cell.length_a   1.000
_cell.length_b   1.000
_cell.length_c   1.000
_cell.angle_alpha   90.00
_cell.angle_beta   90.00
_cell.angle_gamma   90.00
#
_symmetry.space_group_name_H-M   'P 1'
#
loop_
_entity.id
_entity.type
_entity.pdbx_description
1 polymer ?
#
loop_
_entity_poly.entity_id
_entity_poly.type
_entity_poly.pdbx_seq_one_letter_code
_entity_poly.pdbx_strand_id
1 'polypeptide(L)'
;MPPRARQRRTKKHLLHLLGAIFALALLLGVVGYFVNRNTTLQNDLAQVQQQQEYRFQDFPTTEEGSFSGTVKATVDKQPQDSIIILFASAKIPGMTLLYYPEQQRLVGGTPQLIAEDIALFDGQEHQLTYSFKKNDQQQIYYDHQVIAEGPFYLYERSILTGLVTGTTENVVSDQLSNVQFQ
;
A
#
# COMPACT_ATOMS: atom_id res chain seq x y z
N MET A 1 89.95 4.88 12.81
CA MET A 1 88.87 3.87 12.67
C MET A 1 87.76 4.17 13.66
N PRO A 2 86.56 4.55 13.18
CA PRO A 2 85.32 4.30 13.94
C PRO A 2 84.18 3.72 13.06
N PRO A 3 83.10 3.19 13.67
CA PRO A 3 82.33 2.08 13.12
C PRO A 3 81.13 2.53 12.26
N ARG A 4 81.11 2.15 10.98
CA ARG A 4 79.95 2.34 10.08
C ARG A 4 79.08 1.08 9.89
N ALA A 5 78.95 0.25 10.92
CA ALA A 5 78.27 -1.05 10.78
C ALA A 5 76.94 -1.21 11.56
N ARG A 6 76.49 -0.23 12.37
CA ARG A 6 75.28 -0.39 13.21
C ARG A 6 73.98 0.23 12.66
N GLN A 7 74.04 1.05 11.61
CA GLN A 7 72.87 1.84 11.18
C GLN A 7 71.90 1.12 10.20
N ARG A 8 72.23 -0.09 9.73
CA ARG A 8 71.38 -0.85 8.79
C ARG A 8 70.36 -1.77 9.46
N ARG A 9 70.51 -2.09 10.76
CA ARG A 9 69.63 -3.04 11.46
C ARG A 9 68.32 -2.40 11.93
N THR A 10 68.34 -1.12 12.30
CA THR A 10 67.15 -0.40 12.79
C THR A 10 66.11 -0.11 11.70
N LYS A 11 66.54 0.07 10.44
CA LYS A 11 65.63 0.33 9.31
C LYS A 11 64.70 -0.84 8.97
N LYS A 12 65.14 -2.09 9.18
CA LYS A 12 64.31 -3.28 8.90
C LYS A 12 63.15 -3.41 9.90
N HIS A 13 63.41 -3.14 11.18
CA HIS A 13 62.36 -3.19 12.21
C HIS A 13 61.29 -2.11 12.01
N LEU A 14 61.69 -0.91 11.57
CA LEU A 14 60.75 0.16 11.25
C LEU A 14 59.82 -0.21 10.07
N LEU A 15 60.35 -0.85 9.03
CA LEU A 15 59.56 -1.27 7.87
C LEU A 15 58.53 -2.35 8.24
N HIS A 16 58.90 -3.32 9.08
CA HIS A 16 57.97 -4.34 9.57
C HIS A 16 56.88 -3.76 10.48
N LEU A 17 57.22 -2.78 11.33
CA LEU A 17 56.25 -2.10 12.18
C LEU A 17 55.21 -1.33 11.35
N LEU A 18 55.65 -0.57 10.34
CA LEU A 18 54.76 0.15 9.43
C LEU A 18 53.86 -0.80 8.61
N GLY A 19 54.43 -1.92 8.15
CA GLY A 19 53.65 -2.96 7.47
C GLY A 19 52.57 -3.58 8.37
N ALA A 20 52.89 -3.84 9.64
CA ALA A 20 51.93 -4.37 10.61
C ALA A 20 50.80 -3.37 10.93
N ILE A 21 51.13 -2.08 11.08
CA ILE A 21 50.13 -1.02 11.31
C ILE A 21 49.19 -0.89 10.11
N PHE A 22 49.73 -0.92 8.88
CA PHE A 22 48.93 -0.84 7.67
C PHE A 22 48.00 -2.06 7.50
N ALA A 23 48.51 -3.26 7.76
CA ALA A 23 47.70 -4.48 7.72
C ALA A 23 46.56 -4.44 8.75
N LEU A 24 46.83 -3.95 9.97
CA LEU A 24 45.81 -3.79 11.01
C LEU A 24 44.74 -2.76 10.62
N ALA A 25 45.14 -1.63 10.04
CA ALA A 25 44.21 -0.59 9.58
C ALA A 25 43.29 -1.11 8.46
N LEU A 26 43.83 -1.90 7.51
CA LEU A 26 43.03 -2.57 6.48
C LEU A 26 42.01 -3.54 7.09
N LEU A 27 42.43 -4.35 8.07
CA LEU A 27 41.57 -5.33 8.74
C LEU A 27 40.42 -4.64 9.49
N LEU A 28 40.71 -3.55 10.21
CA LEU A 28 39.69 -2.75 10.90
C LEU A 28 38.73 -2.06 9.92
N GLY A 29 39.24 -1.54 8.79
CA GLY A 29 38.41 -0.93 7.75
C GLY A 29 37.42 -1.92 7.11
N VAL A 30 37.88 -3.15 6.84
CA VAL A 30 37.02 -4.23 6.31
C VAL A 30 35.94 -4.62 7.31
N VAL A 31 36.30 -4.83 8.59
CA VAL A 31 35.32 -5.17 9.64
C VAL A 31 34.28 -4.05 9.81
N GLY A 32 34.71 -2.79 9.83
CA GLY A 32 33.80 -1.64 9.92
C GLY A 32 32.82 -1.56 8.74
N TYR A 33 33.28 -1.83 7.52
CA TYR A 33 32.43 -1.87 6.33
C TYR A 33 31.36 -2.98 6.41
N PHE A 34 31.73 -4.17 6.89
CA PHE A 34 30.77 -5.28 7.05
C PHE A 34 29.75 -5.03 8.16
N VAL A 35 30.15 -4.42 9.28
CA VAL A 35 29.22 -4.09 10.37
C VAL A 35 28.18 -3.07 9.90
N ASN A 36 28.59 -2.01 9.19
CA ASN A 36 27.69 -0.96 8.73
C ASN A 36 26.60 -1.49 7.77
N ARG A 37 26.96 -2.38 6.83
CA ARG A 37 26.00 -2.98 5.89
C ARG A 37 24.92 -3.82 6.56
N ASN A 38 25.26 -4.55 7.61
CA ASN A 38 24.30 -5.42 8.30
C ASN A 38 23.24 -4.61 9.06
N THR A 39 23.64 -3.46 9.63
CA THR A 39 22.70 -2.54 10.29
C THR A 39 21.71 -1.91 9.31
N THR A 40 22.13 -1.55 8.09
CA THR A 40 21.22 -1.00 7.07
C THR A 40 20.18 -2.04 6.65
N LEU A 41 20.60 -3.27 6.38
CA LEU A 41 19.69 -4.36 6.00
C LEU A 41 18.70 -4.72 7.12
N GLN A 42 19.12 -4.71 8.39
CA GLN A 42 18.20 -4.93 9.50
C GLN A 42 17.16 -3.81 9.65
N ASN A 43 17.55 -2.56 9.41
CA ASN A 43 16.62 -1.44 9.46
C ASN A 43 15.62 -1.48 8.30
N ASP A 44 16.08 -1.83 7.09
CA ASP A 44 15.21 -1.98 5.93
C ASP A 44 14.21 -3.14 6.14
N LEU A 45 14.67 -4.28 6.68
CA LEU A 45 13.81 -5.43 7.00
C LEU A 45 12.82 -5.14 8.15
N ALA A 46 13.22 -4.36 9.15
CA ALA A 46 12.34 -3.92 10.22
C ALA A 46 11.24 -2.96 9.70
N GLN A 47 11.54 -2.15 8.69
CA GLN A 47 10.53 -1.33 8.02
C GLN A 47 9.57 -2.15 7.15
N VAL A 48 10.03 -3.23 6.51
CA VAL A 48 9.13 -4.16 5.80
C VAL A 48 8.19 -4.91 6.75
N GLN A 49 8.63 -5.23 7.97
CA GLN A 49 7.77 -5.89 8.98
C GLN A 49 6.76 -4.94 9.67
N GLN A 50 6.88 -3.62 9.45
CA GLN A 50 5.86 -2.64 9.84
C GLN A 50 4.84 -2.38 8.71
N GLN A 51 4.74 -3.28 7.72
CA GLN A 51 3.50 -3.40 6.95
C GLN A 51 2.39 -3.70 7.95
N GLN A 52 1.65 -2.65 8.32
CA GLN A 52 0.51 -2.70 9.21
C GLN A 52 -0.34 -3.90 8.81
N GLU A 53 -0.67 -4.77 9.77
CA GLU A 53 -1.73 -5.77 9.59
C GLU A 53 -2.98 -5.00 9.17
N TYR A 54 -3.19 -4.90 7.86
CA TYR A 54 -4.36 -4.31 7.27
C TYR A 54 -5.49 -5.24 7.67
N ARG A 55 -6.19 -4.89 8.75
CA ARG A 55 -7.37 -5.63 9.17
C ARG A 55 -8.41 -5.40 8.10
N PHE A 56 -8.48 -6.33 7.15
CA PHE A 56 -9.46 -6.34 6.09
C PHE A 56 -10.85 -6.40 6.73
N GLN A 57 -11.53 -5.26 6.75
CA GLN A 57 -12.92 -5.16 7.14
C GLN A 57 -13.78 -5.31 5.89
N ASP A 58 -14.80 -6.14 5.99
CA ASP A 58 -15.78 -6.47 4.94
C ASP A 58 -17.16 -6.48 5.59
N PHE A 59 -18.23 -6.53 4.81
CA PHE A 59 -19.59 -6.54 5.33
C PHE A 59 -19.81 -7.70 6.30
N PRO A 60 -20.60 -7.54 7.38
CA PRO A 60 -20.87 -8.63 8.31
C PRO A 60 -21.61 -9.78 7.61
N THR A 61 -22.56 -9.45 6.72
CA THR A 61 -23.41 -10.40 5.99
C THR A 61 -23.44 -10.12 4.48
N THR A 62 -24.08 -11.00 3.72
CA THR A 62 -24.38 -10.80 2.29
C THR A 62 -25.83 -10.39 2.05
N GLU A 63 -26.63 -10.24 3.11
CA GLU A 63 -28.06 -9.94 3.01
C GLU A 63 -28.34 -8.45 3.13
N GLU A 64 -27.60 -7.77 3.98
CA GLU A 64 -27.61 -6.31 4.08
C GLU A 64 -26.28 -5.84 4.65
N GLY A 65 -25.97 -4.59 4.38
CA GLY A 65 -24.79 -3.96 4.94
C GLY A 65 -24.66 -2.52 4.49
N SER A 66 -23.90 -1.77 5.26
CA SER A 66 -23.49 -0.40 4.93
C SER A 66 -21.99 -0.24 5.12
N PHE A 67 -21.38 0.49 4.21
CA PHE A 67 -20.01 0.97 4.28
C PHE A 67 -20.06 2.49 4.29
N SER A 68 -19.42 3.12 5.27
CA SER A 68 -19.28 4.58 5.32
C SER A 68 -17.83 4.94 5.57
N GLY A 69 -17.31 5.95 4.89
CA GLY A 69 -15.96 6.45 5.09
C GLY A 69 -15.84 7.90 4.64
N THR A 70 -14.77 8.56 5.10
CA THR A 70 -14.46 9.93 4.75
C THR A 70 -13.19 9.97 3.91
N VAL A 71 -13.23 10.70 2.79
CA VAL A 71 -12.06 10.96 1.93
C VAL A 71 -11.65 12.40 2.10
N LYS A 72 -10.36 12.63 2.34
CA LYS A 72 -9.75 13.97 2.33
C LYS A 72 -8.36 13.88 1.69
N ALA A 73 -8.36 13.83 0.37
CA ALA A 73 -7.15 13.58 -0.39
C ALA A 73 -7.13 14.40 -1.69
N THR A 74 -5.93 14.72 -2.16
CA THR A 74 -5.71 15.29 -3.49
C THR A 74 -5.02 14.24 -4.34
N VAL A 75 -5.60 13.93 -5.49
CA VAL A 75 -4.90 13.11 -6.48
C VAL A 75 -4.07 14.04 -7.34
N ASP A 76 -2.76 14.00 -7.13
CA ASP A 76 -1.84 14.57 -8.11
C ASP A 76 -2.10 13.85 -9.42
N LYS A 77 -2.45 14.61 -10.47
CA LYS A 77 -2.75 14.10 -11.82
C LYS A 77 -1.50 13.49 -12.44
N GLN A 78 -1.07 12.33 -11.93
CA GLN A 78 -0.11 11.48 -12.60
C GLN A 78 -0.88 10.77 -13.71
N PRO A 79 -0.50 10.94 -14.98
CA PRO A 79 -1.28 10.48 -16.14
C PRO A 79 -1.37 8.94 -16.30
N GLN A 80 -1.08 8.16 -15.27
CA GLN A 80 -1.04 6.69 -15.31
C GLN A 80 -2.08 5.98 -14.43
N ASP A 81 -2.73 6.65 -13.48
CA ASP A 81 -3.68 5.97 -12.59
C ASP A 81 -5.12 6.08 -13.12
N SER A 82 -5.50 5.08 -13.93
CA SER A 82 -6.81 5.07 -14.58
C SER A 82 -8.00 4.81 -13.64
N ILE A 83 -7.80 4.19 -12.47
CA ILE A 83 -8.88 3.77 -11.56
C ILE A 83 -8.37 3.73 -10.11
N ILE A 84 -9.13 4.30 -9.17
CA ILE A 84 -8.89 4.17 -7.73
C ILE A 84 -9.93 3.20 -7.16
N ILE A 85 -9.47 2.12 -6.52
CA ILE A 85 -10.34 1.18 -5.82
C ILE A 85 -10.57 1.75 -4.41
N LEU A 86 -11.80 2.17 -4.13
CA LEU A 86 -12.20 2.67 -2.81
C LEU A 86 -12.52 1.50 -1.88
N PHE A 87 -13.29 0.53 -2.39
CA PHE A 87 -13.68 -0.65 -1.64
C PHE A 87 -13.88 -1.86 -2.58
N ALA A 88 -13.52 -3.04 -2.12
CA ALA A 88 -13.83 -4.31 -2.77
C ALA A 88 -14.16 -5.37 -1.70
N SER A 89 -15.30 -6.05 -1.86
CA SER A 89 -15.75 -7.11 -0.94
C SER A 89 -15.34 -8.49 -1.44
N ALA A 90 -14.88 -9.36 -0.53
CA ALA A 90 -14.60 -10.77 -0.78
C ALA A 90 -15.83 -11.62 -0.48
N LYS A 91 -16.68 -11.17 0.45
CA LYS A 91 -17.93 -11.85 0.78
C LYS A 91 -18.98 -11.69 -0.31
N ILE A 92 -19.00 -10.55 -1.02
CA ILE A 92 -20.01 -10.24 -2.03
C ILE A 92 -19.35 -10.18 -3.42
N PRO A 93 -19.48 -11.22 -4.25
CA PRO A 93 -18.86 -11.24 -5.57
C PRO A 93 -19.31 -10.09 -6.47
N GLY A 94 -18.35 -9.39 -7.08
CA GLY A 94 -18.60 -8.27 -7.98
C GLY A 94 -18.94 -6.95 -7.29
N MET A 95 -19.04 -6.94 -5.95
CA MET A 95 -19.18 -5.72 -5.18
C MET A 95 -17.84 -4.99 -5.11
N THR A 96 -17.77 -3.88 -5.81
CA THR A 96 -16.66 -2.93 -5.74
C THR A 96 -17.20 -1.52 -5.69
N LEU A 97 -16.38 -0.59 -5.23
CA LEU A 97 -16.58 0.85 -5.33
C LEU A 97 -15.30 1.41 -5.93
N LEU A 98 -15.41 1.90 -7.14
CA LEU A 98 -14.33 2.35 -8.00
C LEU A 98 -14.55 3.82 -8.32
N TYR A 99 -13.48 4.60 -8.30
CA TYR A 99 -13.50 5.99 -8.72
C TYR A 99 -12.57 6.19 -9.91
N TYR A 100 -13.04 6.95 -10.89
CA TYR A 100 -12.32 7.29 -12.10
C TYR A 100 -12.03 8.79 -12.09
N PRO A 101 -10.82 9.22 -11.66
CA PRO A 101 -10.51 10.65 -11.48
C PRO A 101 -10.67 11.48 -12.75
N GLU A 102 -10.21 10.96 -13.89
CA GLU A 102 -10.27 11.64 -15.18
C GLU A 102 -11.72 11.86 -15.68
N GLN A 103 -12.63 10.96 -15.32
CA GLN A 103 -14.04 11.07 -15.69
C GLN A 103 -14.91 11.67 -14.58
N GLN A 104 -14.33 11.96 -13.40
CA GLN A 104 -15.08 12.36 -12.20
C GLN A 104 -16.27 11.43 -11.94
N ARG A 105 -16.02 10.12 -12.08
CA ARG A 105 -17.07 9.11 -12.11
C ARG A 105 -16.88 8.09 -11.01
N LEU A 106 -17.93 7.86 -10.24
CA LEU A 106 -17.99 6.83 -9.21
C LEU A 106 -18.83 5.67 -9.73
N VAL A 107 -18.29 4.45 -9.63
CA VAL A 107 -18.95 3.22 -10.07
C VAL A 107 -18.92 2.23 -8.92
N GLY A 108 -20.06 1.64 -8.55
CA GLY A 108 -20.02 0.59 -7.54
C GLY A 108 -21.32 -0.15 -7.32
N GLY A 109 -21.30 -1.11 -6.41
CA GLY A 109 -22.45 -1.97 -6.13
C GLY A 109 -22.52 -3.22 -7.01
N THR A 110 -23.59 -4.01 -6.87
CA THR A 110 -23.89 -5.17 -7.72
C THR A 110 -25.40 -5.34 -7.91
N PRO A 111 -25.95 -5.14 -9.13
CA PRO A 111 -25.29 -4.60 -10.32
C PRO A 111 -24.62 -3.23 -10.12
N GLN A 112 -23.74 -2.85 -11.04
CA GLN A 112 -23.04 -1.57 -10.95
C GLN A 112 -24.00 -0.38 -11.10
N LEU A 113 -23.93 0.53 -10.15
CA LEU A 113 -24.44 1.89 -10.20
C LEU A 113 -23.34 2.82 -10.71
N ILE A 114 -23.73 3.88 -11.42
CA ILE A 114 -22.82 4.89 -11.96
C ILE A 114 -23.31 6.27 -11.51
N ALA A 115 -22.42 7.06 -10.93
CA ALA A 115 -22.63 8.48 -10.67
C ALA A 115 -21.52 9.29 -11.36
N GLU A 116 -21.92 10.33 -12.07
CA GLU A 116 -21.02 11.25 -12.80
C GLU A 116 -20.90 12.57 -12.03
N ASP A 117 -19.94 13.41 -12.44
CA ASP A 117 -19.68 14.73 -11.84
C ASP A 117 -19.34 14.69 -10.33
N ILE A 118 -18.68 13.63 -9.87
CA ILE A 118 -18.25 13.45 -8.48
C ILE A 118 -16.79 13.90 -8.32
N ALA A 119 -16.54 14.87 -7.45
CA ALA A 119 -15.21 15.44 -7.20
C ALA A 119 -14.58 14.93 -5.89
N LEU A 120 -14.32 13.62 -5.81
CA LEU A 120 -13.93 12.97 -4.53
C LEU A 120 -12.52 13.34 -4.01
N PHE A 121 -11.62 13.79 -4.88
CA PHE A 121 -10.20 14.01 -4.58
C PHE A 121 -9.74 15.45 -4.85
N ASP A 122 -10.57 16.43 -4.46
CA ASP A 122 -10.32 17.86 -4.63
C ASP A 122 -9.62 18.52 -3.42
N GLY A 123 -9.26 17.72 -2.41
CA GLY A 123 -8.65 18.15 -1.15
C GLY A 123 -9.65 18.60 -0.07
N GLN A 124 -10.94 18.65 -0.40
CA GLN A 124 -12.01 18.81 0.59
C GLN A 124 -12.32 17.47 1.25
N GLU A 125 -12.98 17.55 2.41
CA GLU A 125 -13.42 16.37 3.14
C GLU A 125 -14.81 15.98 2.65
N HIS A 126 -14.94 14.77 2.12
CA HIS A 126 -16.19 14.23 1.60
C HIS A 126 -16.58 12.96 2.33
N GLN A 127 -17.86 12.81 2.61
CA GLN A 127 -18.41 11.58 3.14
C GLN A 127 -18.96 10.73 2.01
N LEU A 128 -18.50 9.48 1.95
CA LEU A 128 -19.00 8.48 1.01
C LEU A 128 -19.65 7.35 1.79
N THR A 129 -20.88 6.99 1.42
CA THR A 129 -21.58 5.85 2.02
C THR A 129 -22.20 4.98 0.94
N TYR A 130 -22.10 3.68 1.08
CA TYR A 130 -22.77 2.69 0.26
C TYR A 130 -23.62 1.80 1.16
N SER A 131 -24.86 1.55 0.78
CA SER A 131 -25.73 0.59 1.49
C SER A 131 -26.42 -0.34 0.50
N PHE A 132 -26.74 -1.54 0.97
CA PHE A 132 -27.51 -2.50 0.18
C PHE A 132 -28.40 -3.37 1.07
N LYS A 133 -29.46 -3.89 0.44
CA LYS A 133 -30.34 -4.89 1.02
C LYS A 133 -30.79 -5.90 -0.04
N LYS A 134 -30.64 -7.18 0.27
CA LYS A 134 -30.93 -8.32 -0.59
C LYS A 134 -32.39 -8.32 -1.04
N ASN A 135 -32.58 -8.46 -2.36
CA ASN A 135 -33.89 -8.45 -3.01
C ASN A 135 -34.66 -7.13 -2.84
N ASP A 136 -33.97 -6.05 -2.53
CA ASP A 136 -34.53 -4.70 -2.39
C ASP A 136 -33.64 -3.75 -3.21
N GLN A 137 -33.03 -2.75 -2.58
CA GLN A 137 -32.24 -1.72 -3.25
C GLN A 137 -30.82 -1.60 -2.69
N GLN A 138 -29.98 -0.94 -3.46
CA GLN A 138 -28.67 -0.43 -3.09
C GLN A 138 -28.58 1.05 -3.44
N GLN A 139 -27.83 1.80 -2.64
CA GLN A 139 -27.72 3.25 -2.75
C GLN A 139 -26.29 3.69 -2.48
N ILE A 140 -25.84 4.71 -3.22
CA ILE A 140 -24.59 5.43 -2.97
C ILE A 140 -24.95 6.85 -2.53
N TYR A 141 -24.35 7.27 -1.42
CA TYR A 141 -24.48 8.61 -0.87
C TYR A 141 -23.14 9.33 -0.96
N TYR A 142 -23.19 10.59 -1.39
CA TYR A 142 -22.07 11.52 -1.38
C TYR A 142 -22.51 12.78 -0.63
N ASP A 143 -21.81 13.11 0.46
CA ASP A 143 -22.14 14.21 1.38
C ASP A 143 -23.61 14.20 1.82
N HIS A 144 -24.09 13.01 2.21
CA HIS A 144 -25.47 12.74 2.67
C HIS A 144 -26.56 12.80 1.59
N GLN A 145 -26.20 12.99 0.32
CA GLN A 145 -27.16 12.98 -0.79
C GLN A 145 -27.07 11.67 -1.57
N VAL A 146 -28.21 11.07 -1.91
CA VAL A 146 -28.25 9.90 -2.79
C VAL A 146 -27.84 10.35 -4.19
N ILE A 147 -26.72 9.83 -4.68
CA ILE A 147 -26.18 10.15 -6.02
C ILE A 147 -26.42 9.02 -7.02
N ALA A 148 -26.66 7.81 -6.55
CA ALA A 148 -27.09 6.69 -7.39
C ALA A 148 -27.88 5.68 -6.56
N GLU A 149 -28.88 5.07 -7.18
CA GLU A 149 -29.68 4.01 -6.58
C GLU A 149 -30.12 3.00 -7.63
N GLY A 150 -30.42 1.78 -7.19
CA GLY A 150 -30.93 0.74 -8.04
C GLY A 150 -31.23 -0.54 -7.29
N PRO A 151 -31.78 -1.56 -7.97
CA PRO A 151 -32.04 -2.85 -7.35
C PRO A 151 -30.73 -3.51 -6.93
N PHE A 152 -30.75 -4.22 -5.81
CA PHE A 152 -29.63 -5.05 -5.38
C PHE A 152 -29.97 -6.53 -5.55
N TYR A 153 -29.13 -7.22 -6.32
CA TYR A 153 -29.19 -8.66 -6.46
C TYR A 153 -27.81 -9.19 -6.81
N LEU A 154 -27.50 -10.36 -6.26
CA LEU A 154 -26.26 -11.06 -6.58
C LEU A 154 -26.47 -11.81 -7.88
N TYR A 155 -25.62 -11.55 -8.86
CA TYR A 155 -25.50 -12.47 -9.98
C TYR A 155 -25.10 -13.83 -9.43
N GLU A 156 -25.95 -14.84 -9.61
CA GLU A 156 -25.51 -16.22 -9.44
C GLU A 156 -24.24 -16.37 -10.27
N ARG A 157 -23.19 -16.98 -9.69
CA ARG A 157 -21.91 -17.20 -10.36
C ARG A 157 -22.20 -17.86 -11.71
N SER A 158 -22.33 -17.04 -12.75
CA SER A 158 -22.34 -17.51 -14.12
C SER A 158 -20.99 -18.17 -14.27
N ILE A 159 -21.00 -19.46 -14.59
CA ILE A 159 -19.81 -20.27 -14.77
C ILE A 159 -19.00 -19.64 -15.91
N LEU A 160 -18.21 -18.64 -15.60
CA LEU A 160 -17.31 -17.98 -16.52
C LEU A 160 -16.20 -19.00 -16.78
N THR A 161 -16.24 -19.61 -17.96
CA THR A 161 -15.30 -20.64 -18.42
C THR A 161 -13.93 -20.06 -18.80
N GLY A 162 -13.49 -18.99 -18.14
CA GLY A 162 -12.21 -18.33 -18.35
C GLY A 162 -11.39 -18.39 -17.06
N LEU A 163 -10.20 -18.98 -17.14
CA LEU A 163 -9.22 -18.99 -16.05
C LEU A 163 -8.71 -17.56 -15.83
N VAL A 164 -9.25 -16.86 -14.82
CA VAL A 164 -8.66 -15.63 -14.31
C VAL A 164 -7.69 -16.02 -13.21
N THR A 165 -6.39 -15.98 -13.48
CA THR A 165 -5.35 -16.19 -12.46
C THR A 165 -5.02 -14.86 -11.80
N GLY A 166 -5.70 -14.56 -10.70
CA GLY A 166 -5.41 -13.42 -9.83
C GLY A 166 -6.07 -13.66 -8.47
N THR A 167 -5.37 -13.35 -7.38
CA THR A 167 -5.96 -13.42 -6.04
C THR A 167 -6.93 -12.25 -5.89
N THR A 168 -8.23 -12.53 -5.74
CA THR A 168 -9.20 -11.52 -5.30
C THR A 168 -8.98 -11.26 -3.82
N GLU A 169 -8.07 -10.35 -3.52
CA GLU A 169 -7.84 -9.86 -2.16
C GLU A 169 -8.77 -8.66 -1.89
N ASN A 170 -9.24 -8.55 -0.65
CA ASN A 170 -10.03 -7.40 -0.19
C ASN A 170 -9.18 -6.14 -0.22
N VAL A 171 -9.73 -5.03 -0.69
CA VAL A 171 -9.01 -3.75 -0.75
C VAL A 171 -9.92 -2.64 -0.24
N VAL A 172 -9.45 -1.94 0.80
CA VAL A 172 -9.94 -0.62 1.19
C VAL A 172 -8.84 0.36 0.86
N SER A 173 -9.15 1.46 0.19
CA SER A 173 -8.15 2.47 -0.15
C SER A 173 -7.55 3.10 1.10
N ASP A 174 -6.23 3.31 1.11
CA ASP A 174 -5.54 4.13 2.13
C ASP A 174 -6.05 5.57 2.19
N GLN A 175 -6.75 6.02 1.13
CA GLN A 175 -7.33 7.36 1.04
C GLN A 175 -8.65 7.50 1.81
N LEU A 176 -9.24 6.38 2.26
CA LEU A 176 -10.43 6.37 3.09
C LEU A 176 -10.04 6.33 4.56
N SER A 177 -10.67 7.21 5.33
CA SER A 177 -10.53 7.31 6.78
C SER A 177 -11.86 7.07 7.47
N ASN A 178 -11.82 6.72 8.76
CA ASN A 178 -13.01 6.49 9.60
C ASN A 178 -13.99 5.48 9.01
N VAL A 179 -13.46 4.47 8.32
CA VAL A 179 -14.28 3.44 7.67
C VAL A 179 -15.05 2.66 8.73
N GLN A 180 -16.36 2.57 8.55
CA GLN A 180 -17.27 1.80 9.38
C GLN A 180 -18.08 0.85 8.51
N PHE A 181 -18.17 -0.40 8.96
CA PHE A 181 -19.05 -1.41 8.39
C PHE A 181 -20.17 -1.68 9.39
N GLN A 182 -21.40 -1.63 8.90
CA GLN A 182 -22.62 -1.93 9.66
C GLN A 182 -23.40 -3.04 8.96
#